data_AF-A0A9W4GDJ0-F1
#
_entry.id   AF-A0A9W4GDJ0-F1
#
_cell.length_a   1.000
_cell.length_b   1.000
_cell.length_c   1.000
_cell.angle_alpha   90.00
_cell.angle_beta   90.00
_cell.angle_gamma   90.00
#
_symmetry.space_group_name_H-M   'P 1'
#
loop_
_entity.id
_entity.type
_entity.pdbx_description
1 polymer ?
#
loop_
_entity_poly.entity_id
_entity_poly.type
_entity_poly.pdbx_seq_one_letter_code
_entity_poly.pdbx_strand_id
1 'polypeptide(L)'
;MKFFCLAFIFTFFGLLASVHASIYYQCPSRRLILFIDIMTRAQEIYRKVKDIDTNTQPGRNTVDGITISGSVGSGDLSYTSPFVPSFQTSNTYSIYINGITTDMYLRETTGSSTQDCTMGSPESPPPSNRVSDWTSLGG
;
A
#
# COMPACT_ATOMS: atom_id res chain seq x y z
N MET A 1 -7.28 44.76 34.57
CA MET A 1 -6.66 44.03 33.44
C MET A 1 -6.32 42.62 33.90
N LYS A 2 -7.16 41.60 33.64
CA LYS A 2 -6.88 40.19 34.00
C LYS A 2 -7.92 39.20 33.43
N PHE A 3 -8.40 39.37 32.20
CA PHE A 3 -9.29 38.39 31.55
C PHE A 3 -8.94 38.09 30.08
N PHE A 4 -7.95 38.79 29.51
CA PHE A 4 -7.60 38.65 28.08
C PHE A 4 -6.60 37.51 27.78
N CYS A 5 -5.86 36.99 28.77
CA CYS A 5 -4.89 35.92 28.53
C CYS A 5 -5.47 34.50 28.53
N LEU A 6 -6.62 34.25 29.18
CA LEU A 6 -7.16 32.90 29.31
C LEU A 6 -7.86 32.42 28.04
N ALA A 7 -8.50 33.31 27.28
CA ALA A 7 -9.16 32.96 26.02
C ALA A 7 -8.16 32.58 24.90
N PHE A 8 -6.93 33.09 24.94
CA PHE A 8 -5.92 32.84 23.89
C PHE A 8 -5.25 31.46 24.01
N ILE A 9 -5.23 30.87 25.22
CA ILE A 9 -4.62 29.55 25.46
C ILE A 9 -5.57 28.43 25.02
N PHE A 10 -6.90 28.62 25.14
CA PHE A 10 -7.88 27.62 24.72
C PHE A 10 -8.03 27.48 23.20
N THR A 11 -7.79 28.55 22.43
CA THR A 11 -7.79 28.46 20.96
C THR A 11 -6.53 27.82 20.40
N PHE A 12 -5.38 27.94 21.08
CA PHE A 12 -4.13 27.31 20.63
C PHE A 12 -4.11 25.78 20.87
N PHE A 13 -4.77 25.30 21.93
CA PHE A 13 -4.85 23.86 22.21
C PHE A 13 -5.93 23.12 21.41
N GLY A 14 -6.94 23.81 20.88
CA GLY A 14 -7.98 23.20 20.03
C GLY A 14 -7.52 22.87 18.60
N LEU A 15 -6.40 23.43 18.15
CA LEU A 15 -5.88 23.32 16.77
C LEU A 15 -4.80 22.24 16.58
N LEU A 16 -4.36 21.55 17.64
CA LEU A 16 -3.32 20.53 17.59
C LEU A 16 -3.85 19.08 17.68
N ALA A 17 -5.16 18.89 17.78
CA ALA A 17 -5.78 17.58 17.66
C ALA A 17 -6.06 17.22 16.19
N SER A 18 -5.10 17.46 15.29
CA SER A 18 -5.08 16.76 14.00
C SER A 18 -4.61 15.34 14.26
N VAL A 19 -5.55 14.51 14.75
CA VAL A 19 -5.39 13.06 14.80
C VAL A 19 -5.26 12.61 13.35
N HIS A 20 -4.03 12.50 12.84
CA HIS A 20 -3.80 11.85 11.57
C HIS A 20 -4.18 10.38 11.78
N ALA A 21 -5.39 10.00 11.39
CA ALA A 21 -5.78 8.60 11.33
C ALA A 21 -4.85 7.91 10.33
N SER A 22 -3.87 7.18 10.84
CA SER A 22 -2.96 6.40 10.02
C SER A 22 -3.70 5.15 9.52
N ILE A 23 -3.62 4.91 8.22
CA ILE A 23 -4.19 3.72 7.58
C ILE A 23 -3.12 2.63 7.60
N TYR A 24 -3.52 1.42 7.98
CA TYR A 24 -2.62 0.27 8.08
C TYR A 24 -3.19 -0.94 7.34
N TYR A 25 -2.29 -1.79 6.86
CA TYR A 25 -2.57 -3.18 6.56
C TYR A 25 -2.35 -4.03 7.80
N GLN A 26 -3.36 -4.79 8.18
CA GLN A 26 -3.28 -5.84 9.18
C GLN A 26 -3.06 -7.19 8.49
N CYS A 27 -1.90 -7.79 8.71
CA CYS A 27 -1.57 -9.09 8.16
C CYS A 27 -2.04 -10.24 9.08
N PRO A 28 -2.19 -11.48 8.56
CA PRO A 28 -2.58 -12.66 9.33
C PRO A 28 -1.75 -12.88 10.61
N SER A 29 -0.45 -12.58 10.59
CA SER A 29 0.44 -12.62 11.76
C SER A 29 0.18 -11.52 12.80
N ARG A 30 -0.86 -10.71 12.60
CA ARG A 30 -1.23 -9.53 13.40
C ARG A 30 -0.19 -8.40 13.35
N ARG A 31 0.71 -8.43 12.37
CA ARG A 31 1.59 -7.30 12.07
C ARG A 31 0.82 -6.20 11.37
N LEU A 32 1.10 -4.96 11.78
CA LEU A 32 0.57 -3.77 11.15
C LEU A 32 1.67 -3.17 10.27
N ILE A 33 1.34 -2.89 9.01
CA ILE A 33 2.22 -2.23 8.05
C ILE A 33 1.53 -0.94 7.62
N LEU A 34 2.25 0.17 7.64
CA LEU A 34 1.69 1.46 7.25
C LEU A 34 1.30 1.44 5.77
N PHE A 35 0.13 1.99 5.46
CA PHE A 35 -0.32 2.14 4.07
C PHE A 35 0.69 2.90 3.20
N ILE A 36 1.35 3.91 3.77
CA ILE A 36 2.33 4.73 3.02
C ILE A 36 3.50 3.89 2.51
N ASP A 37 4.00 2.93 3.30
CA ASP A 37 5.13 2.07 2.89
C ASP A 37 4.73 1.19 1.70
N ILE A 38 3.50 0.67 1.73
CA ILE A 38 2.95 -0.14 0.64
C ILE A 38 2.73 0.70 -0.61
N MET A 39 2.16 1.89 -0.46
CA MET A 39 1.90 2.80 -1.57
C MET A 39 3.20 3.28 -2.23
N THR A 40 4.21 3.66 -1.46
CA THR A 40 5.53 4.04 -1.98
C THR A 40 6.13 2.91 -2.81
N ARG A 41 6.11 1.67 -2.30
CA ARG A 41 6.63 0.53 -3.05
C ARG A 41 5.77 0.21 -4.28
N ALA A 42 4.45 0.34 -4.21
CA ALA A 42 3.57 0.14 -5.36
C ALA A 42 3.85 1.17 -6.48
N GLN A 43 4.09 2.43 -6.12
CA GLN A 43 4.50 3.47 -7.07
C GLN A 43 5.84 3.16 -7.74
N GLU A 44 6.82 2.67 -6.99
CA GLU A 44 8.09 2.22 -7.56
C GLU A 44 7.90 1.10 -8.58
N ILE A 45 7.11 0.08 -8.23
CA ILE A 45 6.80 -1.05 -9.13
C ILE A 45 6.15 -0.51 -10.41
N TYR A 46 5.12 0.34 -10.28
CA TYR A 46 4.39 0.87 -11.41
C TYR A 46 5.27 1.74 -12.31
N ARG A 47 6.13 2.59 -11.75
CA ARG A 47 7.09 3.40 -12.53
C ARG A 47 8.06 2.50 -13.30
N LYS A 48 8.69 1.53 -12.63
CA LYS A 48 9.64 0.60 -13.26
C LYS A 48 9.02 -0.21 -14.39
N VAL A 49 7.79 -0.69 -14.20
CA VAL A 49 7.10 -1.46 -15.23
C VAL A 49 6.59 -0.55 -16.35
N LYS A 50 6.17 0.70 -16.07
CA LYS A 50 5.75 1.66 -17.10
C LYS A 50 6.91 2.14 -17.98
N ASP A 51 8.09 2.31 -17.40
CA ASP A 51 9.30 2.72 -18.11
C ASP A 51 9.77 1.64 -19.11
N ILE A 52 9.34 0.41 -18.90
CA ILE A 52 9.53 -0.69 -19.84
C ILE A 52 8.23 -0.78 -20.62
N ASP A 53 8.24 -0.36 -21.88
CA ASP A 53 7.08 -0.61 -22.72
C ASP A 53 6.87 -2.14 -22.82
N THR A 54 5.89 -2.63 -22.06
CA THR A 54 5.57 -4.05 -21.95
C THR A 54 5.14 -4.64 -23.30
N ASN A 55 4.86 -3.78 -24.29
CA ASN A 55 4.61 -4.18 -25.67
C ASN A 55 5.89 -4.39 -26.49
N THR A 56 7.04 -3.77 -26.13
CA THR A 56 8.30 -3.91 -26.88
C THR A 56 9.13 -5.12 -26.49
N GLN A 57 8.87 -5.77 -25.35
CA GLN A 57 9.58 -6.99 -24.91
C GLN A 57 8.62 -8.13 -24.55
N PRO A 58 7.86 -8.67 -25.53
CA PRO A 58 7.04 -9.85 -25.30
C PRO A 58 7.91 -11.02 -24.78
N GLY A 59 7.52 -11.60 -23.65
CA GLY A 59 8.22 -12.72 -23.01
C GLY A 59 9.13 -12.37 -21.82
N ARG A 60 9.30 -11.08 -21.49
CA ARG A 60 10.02 -10.68 -20.27
C ARG A 60 9.10 -10.73 -19.06
N ASN A 61 9.09 -11.87 -18.39
CA ASN A 61 8.23 -12.11 -17.22
C ASN A 61 8.83 -11.55 -15.91
N THR A 62 10.00 -10.91 -15.95
CA THR A 62 10.64 -10.33 -14.78
C THR A 62 11.48 -9.09 -15.09
N VAL A 63 11.33 -8.06 -14.27
CA VAL A 63 12.04 -6.77 -14.33
C VAL A 63 12.45 -6.38 -12.91
N ASP A 64 13.73 -6.21 -12.61
CA ASP A 64 14.19 -5.70 -11.30
C ASP A 64 13.56 -6.41 -10.08
N GLY A 65 13.33 -7.72 -10.18
CA GLY A 65 12.65 -8.52 -9.14
C GLY A 65 11.12 -8.38 -9.09
N ILE A 66 10.53 -7.67 -10.06
CA ILE A 66 9.08 -7.59 -10.31
C ILE A 66 8.73 -8.65 -11.33
N THR A 67 7.90 -9.60 -10.94
CA THR A 67 7.29 -10.58 -11.86
C THR A 67 6.11 -9.93 -12.58
N ILE A 68 6.10 -10.04 -13.91
CA ILE A 68 5.02 -9.58 -14.78
C ILE A 68 4.32 -10.82 -15.33
N SER A 69 3.00 -10.89 -15.14
CA SER A 69 2.18 -12.01 -15.59
C SER A 69 0.98 -11.50 -16.39
N GLY A 70 0.60 -12.23 -17.44
CA GLY A 70 -0.52 -11.89 -18.31
C GLY A 70 -0.23 -10.74 -19.27
N SER A 71 -1.28 -10.17 -19.86
CA SER A 71 -1.16 -9.07 -20.81
C SER A 71 -2.37 -8.13 -20.81
N VAL A 72 -2.20 -6.92 -21.33
CA VAL A 72 -3.33 -5.98 -21.52
C VAL A 72 -4.37 -6.57 -22.48
N GLY A 73 -3.94 -7.22 -23.56
CA GLY A 73 -4.82 -7.77 -24.59
C GLY A 73 -5.71 -8.92 -24.09
N SER A 74 -5.23 -9.71 -23.13
CA SER A 74 -6.01 -10.77 -22.46
C SER A 74 -6.79 -10.29 -21.24
N GLY A 75 -6.61 -9.03 -20.81
CA GLY A 75 -7.31 -8.46 -19.66
C GLY A 75 -6.85 -9.03 -18.31
N ASP A 76 -5.68 -9.66 -18.25
CA ASP A 76 -5.18 -10.40 -17.08
C ASP A 76 -3.77 -9.98 -16.66
N LEU A 77 -3.42 -8.71 -16.87
CA LEU A 77 -2.12 -8.17 -16.50
C LEU A 77 -1.96 -8.02 -14.98
N SER A 78 -0.83 -8.46 -14.44
CA SER A 78 -0.48 -8.28 -13.03
C SER A 78 1.01 -8.13 -12.79
N TYR A 79 1.34 -7.41 -11.72
CA TYR A 79 2.71 -7.17 -11.26
C TYR A 79 2.86 -7.65 -9.82
N THR A 80 3.88 -8.46 -9.57
CA THR A 80 4.18 -8.96 -8.22
C THR A 80 5.62 -8.66 -7.87
N SER A 81 5.87 -8.12 -6.68
CA SER A 81 7.22 -7.89 -6.17
C SER A 81 7.29 -8.26 -4.70
N PRO A 82 8.44 -8.78 -4.23
CA PRO A 82 8.73 -8.84 -2.80
C PRO A 82 8.59 -7.45 -2.13
N PHE A 83 8.13 -7.47 -0.89
CA PHE A 83 8.11 -6.33 0.03
C PHE A 83 8.88 -6.72 1.29
N VAL A 84 9.81 -5.88 1.71
CA VAL A 84 10.60 -6.10 2.93
C VAL A 84 10.11 -5.11 3.97
N PRO A 85 9.36 -5.56 5.01
CA PRO A 85 8.92 -4.66 6.07
C PRO A 85 10.12 -4.19 6.90
N SER A 86 9.95 -3.06 7.60
CA SER A 86 10.98 -2.46 8.46
C SER A 86 11.24 -3.23 9.76
N PHE A 87 10.42 -4.24 10.07
CA PHE A 87 10.56 -5.09 11.25
C PHE A 87 11.18 -6.46 10.92
N GLN A 88 11.84 -7.06 11.90
CA GLN A 88 12.36 -8.42 11.77
C GLN A 88 11.24 -9.45 11.81
N THR A 89 11.27 -10.39 10.86
CA THR A 89 10.26 -11.42 10.68
C THR A 89 10.83 -12.57 9.84
N SER A 90 10.35 -13.78 10.10
CA SER A 90 10.62 -14.95 9.25
C SER A 90 9.60 -15.10 8.12
N ASN A 91 8.51 -14.32 8.15
CA ASN A 91 7.49 -14.32 7.11
C ASN A 91 7.97 -13.51 5.91
N THR A 92 7.52 -13.85 4.72
CA THR A 92 7.77 -13.06 3.51
C THR A 92 6.53 -12.26 3.14
N TYR A 93 6.75 -11.11 2.52
CA TYR A 93 5.66 -10.25 2.07
C TYR A 93 5.84 -9.92 0.60
N SER A 94 4.72 -9.72 -0.09
CA SER A 94 4.74 -9.30 -1.49
C SER A 94 3.62 -8.32 -1.77
N ILE A 95 3.90 -7.35 -2.63
CA ILE A 95 2.88 -6.48 -3.21
C ILE A 95 2.45 -7.07 -4.54
N TYR A 96 1.15 -7.21 -4.70
CA TYR A 96 0.49 -7.58 -5.94
C TYR A 96 -0.31 -6.39 -6.45
N ILE A 97 -0.15 -6.07 -7.73
CA ILE A 97 -0.87 -5.00 -8.42
C ILE A 97 -1.58 -5.62 -9.62
N ASN A 98 -2.89 -5.40 -9.73
CA ASN A 98 -3.61 -5.67 -10.95
C ASN A 98 -3.22 -4.60 -11.98
N GLY A 99 -2.58 -4.99 -13.08
CA GLY A 99 -2.10 -4.07 -14.10
C GLY A 99 -3.21 -3.45 -14.96
N ILE A 100 -4.44 -3.96 -14.88
CA ILE A 100 -5.61 -3.45 -15.58
C ILE A 100 -6.41 -2.47 -14.71
N THR A 101 -6.81 -2.89 -13.51
CA THR A 101 -7.61 -2.05 -12.60
C THR A 101 -6.78 -1.14 -11.73
N THR A 102 -5.46 -1.38 -11.69
CA THR A 102 -4.52 -0.78 -10.74
C THR A 102 -4.82 -1.12 -9.28
N ASP A 103 -5.66 -2.11 -8.97
CA ASP A 103 -5.87 -2.51 -7.57
C ASP A 103 -4.57 -3.06 -6.95
N MET A 104 -4.24 -2.65 -5.72
CA MET A 104 -3.09 -3.18 -4.98
C MET A 104 -3.47 -3.98 -3.74
N TYR A 105 -2.66 -5.00 -3.46
CA TYR A 105 -2.82 -5.96 -2.39
C TYR A 105 -1.47 -6.23 -1.74
N LEU A 106 -1.45 -6.34 -0.41
CA LEU A 106 -0.31 -6.85 0.34
C LEU A 106 -0.59 -8.29 0.73
N ARG A 107 0.34 -9.21 0.47
CA ARG A 107 0.25 -10.61 0.89
C ARG A 107 1.35 -10.94 1.88
N GLU A 108 0.98 -11.72 2.88
CA GLU A 108 1.91 -12.37 3.80
C GLU A 108 1.97 -13.86 3.49
N THR A 109 3.18 -14.37 3.34
CA THR A 109 3.46 -15.81 3.29
C THR A 109 4.17 -16.23 4.56
N THR A 110 3.53 -17.13 5.29
CA THR A 110 4.10 -17.86 6.42
C THR A 110 4.62 -19.22 5.92
N GLY A 111 5.32 -19.97 6.78
CA GLY A 111 5.77 -21.32 6.43
C GLY A 111 4.63 -22.31 6.06
N SER A 112 3.36 -21.94 6.34
CA SER A 112 2.19 -22.81 6.13
C SER A 112 1.11 -22.23 5.21
N SER A 113 1.16 -20.95 4.86
CA SER A 113 0.07 -20.31 4.09
C SER A 113 0.48 -18.98 3.47
N THR A 114 -0.20 -18.60 2.38
CA THR A 114 -0.16 -17.25 1.80
C THR A 114 -1.55 -16.64 1.90
N GLN A 115 -1.66 -15.45 2.48
CA GLN A 115 -2.94 -14.76 2.70
C GLN A 115 -2.80 -13.26 2.50
N ASP A 116 -3.87 -12.61 2.05
CA ASP A 116 -3.91 -11.15 1.89
C ASP A 116 -3.97 -10.48 3.27
N CYS A 117 -3.23 -9.39 3.44
CA CYS A 117 -3.39 -8.46 4.54
C CYS A 117 -4.62 -7.57 4.28
N THR A 118 -5.32 -7.18 5.33
CA THR A 118 -6.54 -6.38 5.22
C THR A 118 -6.27 -4.93 5.62
N MET A 119 -6.75 -3.98 4.83
CA MET A 119 -6.65 -2.56 5.13
C MET A 119 -7.72 -2.18 6.15
N GLY A 120 -7.29 -1.51 7.22
CA GLY A 120 -8.18 -0.98 8.25
C GLY A 120 -7.85 0.47 8.59
N SER A 121 -8.88 1.19 8.99
CA SER A 121 -8.79 2.43 9.76
C SER A 121 -9.58 2.23 11.06
N PRO A 122 -9.14 2.78 12.20
CA PRO A 122 -9.90 2.71 13.45
C PRO A 122 -11.32 3.33 13.35
N GLU A 123 -11.64 4.10 12.30
CA GLU A 123 -12.89 4.89 12.19
C GLU A 123 -13.74 4.59 10.93
N SER A 124 -13.55 3.47 10.22
CA SER A 124 -14.21 3.28 8.90
C SER A 124 -14.55 1.81 8.54
N PRO A 125 -15.41 1.57 7.52
CA PRO A 125 -16.27 0.37 7.37
C PRO A 125 -15.46 -0.88 6.93
N PRO A 126 -16.07 -2.07 6.66
CA PRO A 126 -15.39 -3.35 6.83
C PRO A 126 -14.06 -3.42 6.08
N PRO A 127 -13.05 -4.06 6.68
CA PRO A 127 -11.68 -3.97 6.19
C PRO A 127 -11.58 -4.50 4.76
N SER A 128 -11.10 -3.66 3.85
CA SER A 128 -10.89 -4.02 2.45
C SER A 128 -9.49 -4.62 2.29
N ASN A 129 -9.35 -5.74 1.61
CA ASN A 129 -8.02 -6.26 1.24
C ASN A 129 -7.40 -5.55 0.01
N ARG A 130 -8.16 -4.69 -0.66
CA ARG A 130 -7.76 -3.99 -1.88
C ARG A 130 -7.80 -2.48 -1.73
N VAL A 131 -6.95 -1.81 -2.51
CA VAL A 131 -6.98 -0.36 -2.70
C VAL A 131 -7.04 -0.06 -4.18
N SER A 132 -8.11 0.61 -4.60
CA SER A 132 -8.34 1.08 -5.97
C SER A 132 -7.86 2.52 -6.12
N ASP A 133 -7.51 2.92 -7.35
CA ASP A 133 -7.16 4.30 -7.73
C ASP A 133 -6.04 4.98 -6.92
N TRP A 134 -5.16 4.20 -6.27
CA TRP A 134 -4.06 4.71 -5.44
C TRP A 134 -3.02 5.52 -6.23
N THR A 135 -3.01 5.39 -7.56
CA THR A 135 -2.16 6.18 -8.46
C THR A 135 -2.46 7.68 -8.38
N SER A 136 -3.65 8.08 -7.93
CA SER A 136 -4.06 9.47 -7.71
C SER A 136 -3.65 10.05 -6.35
N LEU A 137 -3.32 9.20 -5.37
CA LEU A 137 -3.00 9.59 -3.99
C LEU A 137 -1.53 9.99 -3.79
N GLY A 138 -0.72 9.94 -4.85
CA GLY A 138 0.73 10.17 -4.83
C GLY A 138 1.20 11.53 -5.36
N GLY A 139 0.33 12.55 -5.36
CA GLY A 139 0.61 13.90 -5.85
C GLY A 139 1.23 14.81 -4.80
#